data_AF-A0A7Y2NI27-F1
#
_entry.id   AF-A0A7Y2NI27-F1
#
_cell.length_a   1.000
_cell.length_b   1.000
_cell.length_c   1.000
_cell.angle_alpha   90.00
_cell.angle_beta   90.00
_cell.angle_gamma   90.00
#
_symmetry.space_group_name_H-M   'P 1'
#
loop_
_entity.id
_entity.type
_entity.pdbx_description
1 polymer ?
#
loop_
_entity_poly.entity_id
_entity_poly.type
_entity_poly.pdbx_seq_one_letter_code
_entity_poly.pdbx_strand_id
1 'polypeptide(L)' 'MAKVPSPCIDVCKYKRQGHCIGCSMTKAQKSLYKTLKKPRHRAAFVGMLKAQQDRLGKYGAWSRAYARKCDRKGVPNPAA' A
#
# COMPACT_ATOMS: atom_id res chain seq x y z
N MET A 1 -9.99 -2.94 17.28
CA MET A 1 -9.32 -2.10 16.25
C MET A 1 -9.42 -2.78 14.90
N ALA A 2 -9.99 -2.10 13.90
CA ALA A 2 -10.02 -2.60 12.53
C ALA A 2 -8.60 -2.67 11.96
N LYS A 3 -8.32 -3.73 11.18
CA LYS A 3 -6.99 -3.98 10.62
C LYS A 3 -6.68 -2.92 9.56
N VAL A 4 -5.47 -2.37 9.58
CA VAL A 4 -4.94 -1.53 8.48
C VAL A 4 -5.15 -2.29 7.15
N PRO A 5 -5.86 -1.69 6.18
CA PRO A 5 -6.19 -2.33 4.92
C PRO A 5 -4.94 -2.47 4.05
N SER A 6 -4.93 -3.49 3.20
CA SER A 6 -3.86 -3.68 2.23
C SER A 6 -3.68 -2.45 1.34
N PRO A 7 -2.44 -1.97 1.12
CA PRO A 7 -2.15 -0.87 0.21
C PRO A 7 -2.29 -1.23 -1.28
N CYS A 8 -2.55 -2.51 -1.61
CA CYS A 8 -2.90 -2.92 -2.96
C CYS A 8 -4.20 -2.23 -3.41
N ILE A 9 -4.25 -1.66 -4.61
CA ILE A 9 -5.47 -1.08 -5.23
C ILE A 9 -6.07 -1.98 -6.32
N ASP A 10 -5.72 -3.27 -6.27
CA ASP A 10 -6.34 -4.35 -7.05
C ASP A 10 -6.10 -4.32 -8.57
N VAL A 11 -5.08 -3.56 -9.02
CA VAL A 11 -4.64 -3.45 -10.43
C VAL A 11 -3.29 -4.14 -10.70
N CYS A 12 -2.97 -5.20 -9.95
CA CYS A 12 -1.63 -5.79 -9.90
C CYS A 12 -1.07 -6.17 -11.28
N LYS A 13 -0.12 -5.36 -11.79
CA LYS A 13 0.70 -5.62 -12.97
C LYS A 13 2.14 -5.22 -12.65
N TYR A 14 3.07 -6.17 -12.62
CA TYR A 14 4.46 -5.98 -12.15
C TYR A 14 5.44 -5.65 -13.29
N LYS A 15 5.18 -4.57 -14.03
CA LYS A 15 5.94 -4.23 -15.25
C LYS A 15 7.06 -3.21 -15.02
N ARG A 16 7.18 -2.62 -13.83
CA ARG A 16 8.20 -1.61 -13.50
C ARG A 16 9.35 -2.23 -12.73
N GLN A 17 10.22 -3.00 -13.40
CA GLN A 17 11.34 -3.69 -12.74
C GLN A 17 10.88 -4.55 -11.54
N GLY A 18 9.78 -5.29 -11.71
CA GLY A 18 9.18 -6.10 -10.64
C GLY A 18 8.23 -5.35 -9.70
N HIS A 19 8.12 -4.02 -9.79
CA HIS A 19 7.15 -3.22 -9.06
C HIS A 19 5.79 -3.15 -9.76
N CYS A 20 4.72 -3.19 -8.97
CA CYS A 20 3.36 -2.99 -9.42
C CYS A 20 3.17 -1.57 -9.98
N ILE A 21 2.49 -1.44 -11.12
CA ILE A 21 2.19 -0.13 -11.73
C ILE A 21 1.24 0.75 -10.89
N GLY A 22 0.42 0.14 -10.02
CA GLY A 22 -0.60 0.86 -9.25
C GLY A 22 -0.18 1.25 -7.83
N CYS A 23 0.60 0.41 -7.16
CA CYS A 23 0.92 0.61 -5.73
C CYS A 23 2.41 0.48 -5.40
N SER A 24 3.28 0.39 -6.41
CA SER A 24 4.72 0.13 -6.31
C SER A 24 5.15 -1.18 -5.65
N MET A 25 4.26 -1.93 -5.00
CA MET A 25 4.65 -3.19 -4.35
C MET A 25 5.24 -4.20 -5.34
N THR A 26 6.30 -4.91 -4.94
CA THR A 26 6.72 -6.16 -5.60
C THR A 26 5.80 -7.33 -5.22
N LYS A 27 5.89 -8.46 -5.94
CA LYS A 27 5.13 -9.68 -5.60
C LYS A 27 5.52 -10.19 -4.20
N ALA A 28 6.81 -10.15 -3.85
CA ALA A 28 7.32 -10.50 -2.53
C ALA A 28 6.77 -9.56 -1.44
N GLN A 29 6.77 -8.24 -1.67
CA GLN A 29 6.15 -7.26 -0.78
C GLN A 29 4.65 -7.52 -0.58
N LYS A 30 3.92 -7.95 -1.62
CA LYS A 30 2.50 -8.32 -1.53
C LYS A 30 2.27 -9.56 -0.67
N SER A 31 3.13 -10.56 -0.80
CA SER A 31 3.09 -11.75 0.06
C SER A 31 3.45 -11.40 1.50
N LEU A 32 4.50 -10.61 1.71
CA LEU A 32 4.95 -10.14 3.03
C LEU A 32 3.83 -9.40 3.77
N TYR A 33 3.10 -8.51 3.11
CA TYR A 33 2.01 -7.78 3.78
C TYR A 33 0.95 -8.72 4.38
N LYS A 34 0.65 -9.84 3.73
CA LYS A 34 -0.35 -10.81 4.22
C LYS A 34 0.07 -11.48 5.52
N THR A 35 1.37 -11.64 5.76
CA THR A 35 1.90 -12.29 6.97
C THR A 35 1.97 -11.33 8.16
N LEU A 36 1.91 -10.01 7.93
CA LEU A 36 1.90 -9.00 9.00
C LEU A 36 0.60 -9.09 9.81
N LYS A 37 0.72 -9.43 11.10
CA LYS A 37 -0.43 -9.50 12.03
C LYS A 37 -0.64 -8.24 12.86
N LYS A 38 0.44 -7.58 13.29
CA LYS A 38 0.38 -6.41 14.17
C LYS A 38 -0.01 -5.13 13.39
N PRO A 39 -0.99 -4.33 13.85
CA PRO A 39 -1.41 -3.10 13.18
C PRO A 39 -0.25 -2.13 12.94
N ARG A 40 0.65 -1.96 13.93
CA ARG A 40 1.84 -1.10 13.82
C ARG A 40 2.75 -1.49 12.65
N HIS A 41 2.95 -2.80 12.39
CA HIS A 41 3.80 -3.26 11.30
C HIS A 41 3.14 -3.01 9.94
N ARG A 42 1.81 -3.13 9.87
CA ARG A 42 1.06 -2.81 8.65
C ARG A 42 1.09 -1.32 8.35
N ALA A 43 0.92 -0.46 9.35
CA ALA A 43 1.07 0.98 9.19
C ALA A 43 2.48 1.37 8.74
N ALA A 44 3.52 0.81 9.39
CA ALA A 44 4.91 1.02 8.99
C ALA A 44 5.19 0.54 7.56
N PHE A 45 4.63 -0.61 7.15
CA PHE A 45 4.73 -1.10 5.78
C PHE A 45 4.14 -0.12 4.78
N VAL A 46 2.99 0.46 5.09
CA VAL A 46 2.34 1.46 4.23
C VAL A 46 3.19 2.73 4.13
N GLY A 47 3.78 3.19 5.25
CA GLY A 47 4.72 4.32 5.25
C GLY A 47 5.95 4.07 4.38
N MET A 48 6.57 2.89 4.51
CA MET A 48 7.68 2.45 3.64
C MET A 48 7.27 2.43 2.16
N LEU A 49 6.05 1.97 1.86
CA LEU A 49 5.54 1.94 0.50
C LEU A 49 5.34 3.35 -0.08
N LYS A 50 4.88 4.32 0.73
CA LYS A 50 4.76 5.73 0.31
C LYS A 50 6.14 6.29 -0.05
N ALA A 51 7.15 6.10 0.81
CA ALA A 51 8.53 6.51 0.49
C ALA A 51 9.08 5.83 -0.78
N GLN A 52 8.75 4.56 -1.01
CA GLN A 52 9.10 3.86 -2.26
C GLN A 52 8.40 4.48 -3.48
N GLN A 53 7.14 4.90 -3.35
CA GLN A 53 6.40 5.58 -4.41
C GLN A 53 6.98 6.96 -4.72
N ASP A 54 7.41 7.72 -3.71
CA ASP A 54 8.02 9.03 -3.87
C ASP A 54 9.33 8.95 -4.67
N ARG A 55 10.15 7.92 -4.41
CA ARG A 55 11.39 7.68 -5.17
C ARG A 55 11.16 7.17 -6.59
N LEU A 56 10.19 6.28 -6.79
CA LEU A 56 9.92 5.70 -8.11
C LEU A 56 9.07 6.63 -9.01
N GLY A 57 8.34 7.57 -8.42
CA GLY A 57 7.42 8.47 -9.11
C GLY A 57 6.25 7.77 -9.81
N LYS A 58 5.34 8.58 -10.38
CA LYS A 58 4.17 8.12 -11.16
C LYS A 58 3.16 7.24 -10.40
N TYR A 59 2.99 7.47 -9.09
CA TYR A 59 2.00 6.78 -8.24
C TYR A 59 0.92 7.72 -7.67
N GLY A 60 0.75 8.94 -8.19
CA GLY A 60 -0.17 9.94 -7.61
C GLY A 60 -1.62 9.50 -7.46
N ALA A 61 -2.13 8.62 -8.33
CA ALA A 61 -3.49 8.08 -8.21
C ALA A 61 -3.66 7.12 -7.01
N TRP A 62 -2.57 6.56 -6.49
CA TRP A 62 -2.60 5.62 -5.38
C TRP A 62 -3.10 6.25 -4.08
N SER A 63 -2.66 7.46 -3.74
CA SER A 63 -3.01 8.13 -2.49
C SER A 63 -4.53 8.29 -2.33
N ARG A 64 -5.19 8.80 -3.37
CA ARG A 64 -6.65 8.98 -3.42
C ARG A 64 -7.39 7.64 -3.34
N ALA A 65 -6.88 6.61 -4.00
CA ALA A 65 -7.47 5.28 -3.98
C ALA A 65 -7.32 4.60 -2.60
N TYR A 66 -6.17 4.78 -1.95
CA TYR A 66 -5.90 4.23 -0.63
C TYR A 66 -6.68 4.96 0.47
N ALA A 67 -6.77 6.29 0.41
CA ALA A 67 -7.59 7.10 1.33
C ALA A 67 -9.05 6.62 1.33
N ARG A 68 -9.69 6.54 0.16
CA ARG A 68 -11.06 5.99 0.03
C ARG A 68 -11.21 4.57 0.58
N LYS A 69 -10.16 3.74 0.46
CA LYS A 69 -10.14 2.37 1.00
C LYS A 69 -10.10 2.39 2.53
N CYS A 70 -9.35 3.30 3.13
CA CYS A 70 -9.30 3.52 4.59
C CYS A 70 -10.65 4.06 5.09
N ASP A 71 -11.22 5.07 4.42
CA ASP A 71 -12.51 5.67 4.78
C ASP A 71 -13.63 4.63 4.78
N ARG A 72 -13.75 3.83 3.71
CA ARG A 72 -14.73 2.74 3.62
C ARG A 72 -14.55 1.67 4.71
N LYS A 73 -13.35 1.54 5.27
CA LYS A 73 -13.05 0.59 6.35
C LYS A 73 -13.14 1.23 7.74
N GLY A 74 -13.45 2.53 7.82
CA GLY A 74 -13.53 3.27 9.08
C GLY A 74 -12.21 3.26 9.86
N VAL A 75 -11.07 3.30 9.16
CA VAL A 75 -9.75 3.33 9.79
C VAL A 75 -8.97 4.59 9.41
N PRO A 76 -8.14 5.12 10.32
CA PRO A 76 -7.21 6.19 9.98
C PRO A 76 -6.30 5.78 8.82
N ASN A 77 -6.04 6.72 7.90
CA ASN A 77 -5.11 6.51 6.80
C ASN A 77 -3.66 6.66 7.31
N PRO A 78 -2.85 5.58 7.38
CA PRO A 78 -1.46 5.66 7.83
C PRO A 78 -0.52 6.32 6.80
N ALA A 79 -1.02 6.60 5.59
CA ALA A 79 -0.30 7.27 4.51
C ALA A 79 -0.75 8.73 4.33
N ALA A 80 -1.60 9.27 5.21
CA ALA A 80 -1.95 10.69 5.20
C ALA A 80 -0.70 11.53 5.42
#